data_AF-A0A4V6KLH1-F1
#
_entry.id   AF-A0A4V6KLH1-F1
#
_cell.length_a   1.000
_cell.length_b   1.000
_cell.length_c   1.000
_cell.angle_alpha   90.00
_cell.angle_beta   90.00
_cell.angle_gamma   90.00
#
_symmetry.space_group_name_H-M   'P 1'
#
loop_
_entity.id
_entity.type
_entity.pdbx_description
1 polymer ?
#
loop_
_entity_poly.entity_id
_entity_poly.type
_entity_poly.pdbx_seq_one_letter_code
_entity_poly.pdbx_strand_id
1 'polypeptide(L)' 'MSKFLDRFRYFKQLAEPFSGGHGQTLNTNRDWEDGYRSRWQHDKVVRSTHGC' A
#
# COMPACT_ATOMS: atom_id res chain seq x y z
N MET A 1 3.48 1.56 13.86
CA MET A 1 4.85 0.98 13.86
C MET A 1 5.85 2.10 13.56
N SER A 2 7.03 2.15 14.21
CA SER A 2 8.00 3.23 13.97
C SER A 2 8.78 2.99 12.67
N LYS A 3 8.52 3.83 11.64
CA LYS A 3 9.18 3.79 10.32
C LYS A 3 10.71 3.92 10.40
N PHE A 4 11.22 4.51 11.49
CA PHE A 4 12.65 4.67 11.73
C PHE A 4 13.33 3.33 12.10
N LEU A 5 12.69 2.53 12.94
CA LEU A 5 13.22 1.23 13.37
C LEU A 5 13.14 0.17 12.27
N ASP A 6 12.15 0.27 11.38
CA ASP A 6 12.02 -0.65 10.23
C ASP A 6 13.16 -0.48 9.22
N ARG A 7 13.80 0.69 9.15
CA ARG A 7 14.93 0.95 8.24
C ARG A 7 16.18 0.13 8.60
N PHE A 8 16.34 -0.25 9.87
CA PHE A 8 17.43 -1.14 10.30
C PHE A 8 17.23 -2.60 9.87
N ARG A 9 16.01 -2.99 9.45
CA ARG A 9 15.71 -4.35 8.96
C ARG A 9 15.96 -4.54 7.46
N TYR A 10 16.65 -3.60 6.81
CA TYR A 10 16.86 -3.55 5.36
C TYR A 10 17.37 -4.87 4.77
N PHE A 11 18.40 -5.47 5.40
CA PHE A 11 18.99 -6.72 4.93
C PHE A 11 18.15 -7.97 5.26
N LYS A 12 17.19 -7.87 6.18
CA LYS A 12 16.29 -8.99 6.56
C LYS A 12 15.00 -9.02 5.73
N GLN A 13 14.69 -7.95 4.99
CA GLN A 13 13.49 -7.83 4.15
C GLN A 13 13.72 -8.19 2.67
N LEU A 14 14.94 -8.58 2.29
CA LEU A 14 15.25 -9.04 0.94
C LEU A 14 14.51 -10.37 0.68
N ALA A 15 13.49 -10.34 -0.17
CA ALA A 15 12.85 -11.56 -0.63
C ALA A 15 13.51 -12.06 -1.93
N GLU A 16 13.17 -13.29 -2.28
CA GLU A 16 13.72 -14.04 -3.41
C GLU A 16 13.74 -13.21 -4.71
N PRO A 17 14.86 -13.18 -5.45
CA PRO A 17 14.91 -12.59 -6.77
C PRO A 17 14.13 -13.47 -7.76
N PHE A 18 13.40 -12.84 -8.67
CA PHE A 18 12.65 -13.53 -9.74
C PHE A 18 13.13 -13.06 -11.12
N SER A 19 12.73 -13.79 -12.17
CA SER A 19 13.16 -13.54 -13.56
C SER A 19 14.68 -13.46 -13.73
N GLY A 20 15.43 -14.44 -13.23
CA GLY A 20 16.89 -14.51 -13.42
C GLY A 20 17.70 -13.38 -12.76
N GLY A 21 17.13 -12.72 -11.73
CA GLY A 21 17.78 -11.60 -11.03
C GLY A 21 17.29 -10.21 -11.46
N HIS A 22 16.33 -10.12 -12.39
CA HIS A 22 15.78 -8.84 -12.84
C HIS A 22 14.69 -8.26 -11.93
N GLY A 23 14.05 -9.10 -11.13
CA GLY A 23 13.02 -8.68 -10.18
C GLY A 23 13.42 -9.04 -8.77
N GLN A 24 13.03 -8.21 -7.80
CA GLN A 24 13.13 -8.53 -6.39
C GLN A 24 11.78 -8.31 -5.73
N THR A 25 11.27 -9.34 -5.06
CA THR A 25 10.07 -9.17 -4.25
C THR A 25 10.47 -8.48 -2.94
N LEU A 26 9.68 -7.50 -2.50
CA LEU A 26 9.92 -6.77 -1.26
C LEU A 26 8.72 -6.96 -0.35
N ASN A 27 8.94 -7.57 0.81
CA ASN A 27 7.90 -7.74 1.83
C ASN A 27 8.00 -6.61 2.86
N THR A 28 7.82 -5.38 2.36
CA THR A 28 7.88 -4.16 3.17
C THR A 28 6.50 -3.71 3.59
N ASN A 29 6.44 -2.88 4.62
CA ASN A 29 5.20 -2.33 5.14
C ASN A 29 4.51 -1.44 4.08
N ARG A 30 3.22 -1.69 3.81
CA ARG A 30 2.40 -1.01 2.79
C ARG A 30 1.28 -0.16 3.42
N ASP A 31 1.44 0.26 4.68
CA ASP A 31 0.42 1.01 5.42
C ASP A 31 0.06 2.36 4.75
N TRP A 32 0.92 2.88 3.85
CA TRP A 32 0.63 4.10 3.09
C TRP A 32 -0.60 3.99 2.18
N GLU A 33 -0.95 2.77 1.75
CA GLU A 33 -2.09 2.52 0.87
C GLU A 33 -3.43 2.82 1.55
N ASP A 34 -3.48 2.76 2.87
CA ASP A 34 -4.68 3.07 3.64
C ASP A 34 -5.10 4.54 3.52
N GLY A 35 -4.17 5.43 3.14
CA GLY A 35 -4.50 6.81 2.78
C GLY A 35 -5.44 6.89 1.57
N TYR A 36 -5.24 6.04 0.56
CA TYR A 36 -6.15 5.99 -0.59
C TYR A 36 -7.40 5.15 -0.30
N ARG A 37 -7.29 4.08 0.52
CA ARG A 37 -8.47 3.28 0.92
C ARG A 37 -9.47 4.11 1.72
N SER A 38 -9.00 4.90 2.67
CA SER A 38 -9.86 5.79 3.49
C SER A 38 -10.48 6.91 2.67
N ARG A 39 -9.81 7.40 1.62
CA ARG A 39 -10.36 8.41 0.72
C ARG A 39 -11.56 7.90 -0.10
N TRP A 40 -11.54 6.63 -0.50
CA TRP A 40 -12.61 6.02 -1.29
C TRP A 40 -13.83 5.63 -0.44
N GLN A 41 -13.62 5.40 0.85
CA GLN A 41 -14.70 5.10 1.79
C GLN A 41 -15.63 6.31 1.91
N HIS A 42 -16.93 6.04 1.89
CA HIS A 42 -17.99 7.03 2.03
C HIS A 42 -19.15 6.40 2.82
N ASP A 43 -19.88 7.22 3.56
CA ASP A 43 -20.91 6.72 4.48
C ASP A 43 -22.13 6.16 3.75
N LYS A 44 -22.50 6.76 2.61
CA LYS A 44 -23.65 6.34 1.80
C LYS A 44 -23.57 6.84 0.37
N VAL A 45 -24.17 6.09 -0.54
CA VAL A 45 -24.44 6.52 -1.92
C VAL A 45 -25.93 6.84 -2.03
N VAL A 46 -26.26 8.02 -2.54
CA VAL A 46 -27.65 8.42 -2.80
C VAL A 46 -27.78 8.76 -4.27
N ARG A 47 -28.82 8.22 -4.92
CA ARG A 47 -29.12 8.47 -6.33
C ARG A 47 -29.78 9.84 -6.46
N SER A 48 -29.23 10.69 -7.33
CA SER A 48 -29.81 11.98 -7.70
C SER A 48 -30.06 12.02 -9.20
N THR A 49 -30.96 12.91 -9.63
CA THR A 49 -31.18 13.24 -11.04
C THR A 49 -31.03 14.74 -11.21
N HIS A 50 -30.52 15.20 -12.35
CA HIS A 50 -30.50 16.62 -12.67
C HIS A 50 -31.86 16.98 -13.27
N GLY A 51 -32.66 17.75 -12.52
CA GLY A 51 -33.97 18.22 -12.99
C GLY A 51 -33.79 19.42 -13.91
N CYS A 52 -34.25 19.27 -15.15
CA CYS A 52 -34.55 20.37 -16.06
C CYS A 52 -36.03 20.73 -15.93
#